data_AF-E4SM49-F1
#
_entry.id   AF-E4SM49-F1
#
_cell.length_a   1.000
_cell.length_b   1.000
_cell.length_c   1.000
_cell.angle_alpha   90.00
_cell.angle_beta   90.00
_cell.angle_gamma   90.00
#
_symmetry.space_group_name_H-M   'P 1'
#
loop_
_entity.id
_entity.type
_entity.pdbx_description
1 polymer ?
#
loop_
_entity_poly.entity_id
_entity_poly.type
_entity_poly.pdbx_seq_one_letter_code
_entity_poly.pdbx_strand_id
1 'polypeptide(L)' 'MNIKDLEYYQKLVATHSYTKTAEFFNLSQPSISAAVKRLSKEFRTTLITQKTPRGRFSTTAAVKS' A
#
# COMPACT_ATOMS: atom_id res chain seq x y z
N MET A 1 16.13 7.11 8.10
CA MET A 1 14.80 6.65 8.56
C MET A 1 14.21 7.68 9.52
N ASN A 2 12.90 7.95 9.45
CA ASN A 2 12.16 8.73 10.46
C ASN A 2 11.13 7.78 11.10
N ILE A 3 10.88 7.87 12.41
CA ILE A 3 9.94 6.99 13.15
C ILE A 3 8.55 7.00 12.50
N LYS A 4 8.15 8.15 11.94
CA LYS A 4 6.88 8.33 11.21
C LYS A 4 6.72 7.39 10.02
N ASP A 5 7.81 7.00 9.34
CA ASP A 5 7.70 6.08 8.20
C ASP A 5 7.13 4.72 8.65
N LEU A 6 7.52 4.25 9.84
CA LEU A 6 7.03 3.01 10.43
C LEU A 6 5.56 3.12 10.85
N GLU A 7 5.14 4.26 11.42
CA GLU A 7 3.74 4.53 11.74
C GLU A 7 2.85 4.51 10.49
N TYR A 8 3.33 5.12 9.40
CA TYR A 8 2.64 5.11 8.11
C TYR A 8 2.51 3.70 7.56
N TYR A 9 3.56 2.88 7.68
CA TYR A 9 3.52 1.48 7.28
C TYR A 9 2.53 0.67 8.12
N GLN A 10 2.55 0.79 9.45
CA GLN A 10 1.62 0.08 10.33
C GLN A 10 0.16 0.43 9.99
N LYS A 11 -0.14 1.72 9.79
CA LYS A 11 -1.49 2.14 9.40
C LYS A 11 -1.87 1.67 8.00
N LEU A 12 -0.92 1.63 7.08
CA LEU A 12 -1.15 1.10 5.74
C LEU A 12 -1.47 -0.40 5.74
N VAL A 13 -0.80 -1.17 6.59
CA VAL A 13 -1.13 -2.58 6.82
C VAL A 13 -2.52 -2.70 7.43
N ALA A 14 -2.90 -1.86 8.41
CA ALA A 14 -4.21 -1.90 9.03
C ALA A 14 -5.37 -1.50 8.09
N THR A 15 -5.15 -0.53 7.20
CA THR A 15 -6.20 -0.03 6.29
C THR A 15 -6.24 -0.73 4.94
N HIS A 16 -5.16 -1.42 4.57
CA HIS A 16 -4.93 -1.99 3.24
C HIS A 16 -5.15 -1.00 2.08
N SER A 17 -5.07 0.30 2.34
CA SER A 17 -5.35 1.35 1.35
C SER A 17 -4.43 2.54 1.54
N TYR A 18 -3.66 2.83 0.50
CA TYR A 18 -2.79 4.00 0.46
C TYR A 18 -3.58 5.31 0.55
N THR A 19 -4.77 5.37 -0.06
CA THR A 19 -5.65 6.55 -0.01
C THR A 19 -6.19 6.77 1.41
N LYS A 20 -6.76 5.73 2.04
CA LYS A 20 -7.29 5.84 3.41
C LYS A 20 -6.20 6.17 4.43
N THR A 21 -4.99 5.63 4.24
CA THR A 21 -3.84 5.96 5.11
C THR A 21 -3.42 7.41 4.94
N ALA A 22 -3.38 7.90 3.70
CA ALA A 22 -3.02 9.27 3.39
C ALA A 22 -4.03 10.27 3.99
N GLU A 23 -5.33 10.00 3.81
CA GLU A 23 -6.41 10.77 4.43
C GLU A 23 -6.31 10.79 5.95
N PHE A 24 -6.02 9.66 6.60
CA PHE A 24 -5.88 9.56 8.06
C PHE A 24 -4.77 10.46 8.60
N PHE A 25 -3.62 10.55 7.91
CA PHE A 25 -2.51 11.40 8.32
C PHE A 25 -2.57 12.82 7.74
N ASN A 26 -3.64 13.16 7.01
CA ASN A 26 -3.75 14.41 6.25
C ASN A 26 -2.54 14.64 5.32
N LEU A 27 -2.11 13.58 4.64
CA LEU A 27 -0.97 13.55 3.72
C LEU A 27 -1.42 13.20 2.30
N SER A 28 -0.53 13.40 1.34
CA SER A 28 -0.73 12.91 -0.01
C SER A 28 -0.45 11.40 -0.09
N GLN A 29 -1.18 10.69 -0.96
CA GLN A 29 -0.92 9.28 -1.25
C GLN A 29 0.53 9.00 -1.72
N PRO A 30 1.16 9.86 -2.55
CA PRO A 30 2.60 9.78 -2.86
C PRO A 30 3.51 9.85 -1.63
N SER A 31 3.17 10.65 -0.61
CA SER A 31 3.95 10.75 0.63
C SER A 31 4.01 9.42 1.37
N ILE A 32 2.87 8.72 1.48
CA ILE A 32 2.79 7.38 2.08
C ILE A 32 3.59 6.37 1.25
N SER A 33 3.46 6.40 -0.08
CA SER A 33 4.22 5.53 -0.99
C SER A 33 5.75 5.72 -0.85
N ALA A 34 6.20 6.97 -0.76
CA ALA A 34 7.61 7.29 -0.56
C ALA A 34 8.14 6.79 0.79
N ALA A 35 7.35 6.91 1.87
CA ALA A 35 7.71 6.39 3.19
C ALA A 35 7.90 4.87 3.20
N VAL A 36 6.98 4.13 2.60
CA VAL A 36 7.10 2.67 2.47
C VAL A 36 8.32 2.29 1.63
N LYS A 37 8.58 2.99 0.50
CA LYS A 37 9.77 2.72 -0.33
C LYS A 37 11.07 2.96 0.44
N ARG A 38 11.15 4.01 1.27
CA ARG A 38 12.31 4.27 2.14
C ARG A 38 12.52 3.14 3.14
N LEU A 39 11.44 2.66 3.79
CA LEU A 39 11.53 1.52 4.71
C LEU A 39 12.00 0.26 3.99
N SER A 40 11.43 -0.07 2.82
CA SER A 40 11.83 -1.25 2.04
C SER A 40 13.32 -1.21 1.68
N LYS A 41 13.85 -0.03 1.33
CA LYS A 41 15.29 0.17 1.05
C LYS A 41 16.15 -0.06 2.29
N GLU A 42 15.71 0.44 3.45
CA GLU A 42 16.44 0.32 4.72
C GLU A 42 16.53 -1.15 5.17
N PHE A 43 15.39 -1.84 5.18
CA PHE A 43 15.31 -3.25 5.58
C PHE A 43 15.78 -4.22 4.49
N ARG A 44 16.22 -3.69 3.32
CA ARG A 44 16.61 -4.46 2.12
C ARG A 44 15.58 -5.54 1.76
N THR A 45 14.30 -5.26 1.97
CA THR A 45 13.21 -6.22 1.82
C THR A 45 11.99 -5.56 1.21
N THR A 46 11.15 -6.35 0.54
CA THR A 46 9.90 -5.88 -0.05
C THR A 46 8.81 -5.89 1.02
N LEU A 47 8.56 -4.74 1.65
CA LEU A 47 7.56 -4.64 2.74
C LEU A 47 6.11 -4.63 2.26
N ILE A 48 5.87 -4.24 1.01
CA ILE A 48 4.55 -4.29 0.37
C ILE A 48 4.71 -4.84 -1.04
N THR A 49 4.15 -6.03 -1.24
CA THR A 49 3.91 -6.59 -2.56
C THR A 49 2.55 -6.11 -3.03
N GLN A 50 2.52 -5.05 -3.85
CA GLN A 50 1.30 -4.74 -4.59
C GLN A 50 1.05 -5.89 -5.58
N LYS A 51 0.08 -6.75 -5.29
CA LYS A 51 -0.53 -7.61 -6.31
C LYS A 51 -1.33 -6.71 -7.26
N THR A 52 -0.62 -6.18 -8.25
CA THR A 52 -1.06 -5.45 -9.45
C THR A 52 -1.61 -4.03 -9.28
N PRO A 53 -1.24 -3.06 -10.15
CA PRO A 53 -1.60 -1.64 -9.95
C PRO A 53 -2.85 -1.16 -10.70
N ARG A 54 -3.50 -1.95 -11.56
CA ARG A 54 -4.67 -1.47 -12.33
C ARG A 54 -5.68 -2.59 -12.54
N GLY A 55 -6.92 -2.28 -12.18
CA GLY A 55 -8.03 -3.21 -12.18
C GLY A 55 -8.32 -3.82 -13.54
N ARG A 56 -8.80 -5.05 -13.48
CA ARG A 56 -9.91 -5.51 -14.30
C ARG A 56 -10.57 -6.64 -13.51
N PHE A 57 -11.86 -6.48 -13.20
CA PHE A 57 -12.68 -7.65 -12.93
C PHE A 57 -12.50 -8.59 -14.13
N SER A 58 -11.99 -9.79 -13.90
CA SER A 58 -12.12 -10.89 -14.84
C SER A 58 -13.04 -11.90 -14.17
N THR A 59 -14.35 -11.78 -14.40
CA THR A 59 -15.22 -12.95 -14.37
C THR A 59 -14.79 -13.81 -15.54
N THR A 60 -13.86 -14.73 -15.29
CA THR A 60 -13.55 -15.79 -16.23
C THR A 60 -14.55 -16.93 -15.98
N ALA A 61 -15.20 -17.33 -17.07
CA ALA A 61 -16.43 -18.08 -17.18
C ALA A 61 -16.43 -19.50 -16.58
N ALA A 62 -17.57 -19.92 -16.03
CA ALA A 62 -18.34 -21.09 -16.48
C ALA A 62 -19.47 -21.42 -15.47
N VAL A 63 -20.57 -21.98 -15.98
CA VAL A 63 -21.75 -22.53 -15.27
C VAL A 63 -22.90 -21.54 -15.05
N LYS A 64 -23.71 -21.36 -16.08
CA LYS A 64 -24.98 -22.12 -16.12
C LYS A 64 -25.50 -22.25 -17.54
N SER A 65 -25.67 -23.51 -17.90
CA SER A 65 -26.48 -24.05 -18.99
C SER A 65 -27.91 -23.51 -18.99
#